data_AF-A0A3S2AXF9-F1
#
_entry.id   AF-A0A3S2AXF9-F1
#
_cell.length_a   1.000
_cell.length_b   1.000
_cell.length_c   1.000
_cell.angle_alpha   90.00
_cell.angle_beta   90.00
_cell.angle_gamma   90.00
#
_symmetry.space_group_name_H-M   'P 1'
#
loop_
_entity.id
_entity.type
_entity.pdbx_description
1 polymer ?
#
loop_
_entity_poly.entity_id
_entity_poly.type
_entity_poly.pdbx_seq_one_letter_code
_entity_poly.pdbx_strand_id
1 'polypeptide(L)'
;VKDTAPGADLYLIVGAPNSSNSRRLVEVAERAGATMSLLVQRAAEIPWNDIGNISTLGLSAGASAPEIIVDEIIDAFRQRFDVTIDLAITATETEDFPVMRVLRDVELTRADMAFVNGAA
;
A
#
# COMPACT_ATOMS: atom_id res chain seq x y z
N VAL A 1 -6.57 1.00 8.50
CA VAL A 1 -7.71 1.08 7.56
C VAL A 1 -8.99 1.55 8.23
N LYS A 2 -9.61 0.79 9.17
CA LYS A 2 -10.86 1.24 9.80
C LYS A 2 -10.73 2.60 10.50
N ASP A 3 -9.64 2.80 11.22
CA ASP A 3 -9.42 4.02 12.00
C ASP A 3 -8.98 5.21 11.15
N THR A 4 -8.50 4.94 9.93
CA THR A 4 -7.89 5.94 9.03
C THR A 4 -8.74 6.27 7.81
N ALA A 5 -9.80 5.49 7.56
CA ALA A 5 -10.71 5.69 6.45
C ALA A 5 -11.70 6.87 6.61
N PRO A 6 -12.25 7.16 7.82
CA PRO A 6 -13.13 8.30 8.00
C PRO A 6 -12.45 9.62 7.57
N GLY A 7 -13.10 10.37 6.69
CA GLY A 7 -12.59 11.67 6.21
C GLY A 7 -11.55 11.58 5.09
N ALA A 8 -11.19 10.37 4.62
CA ALA A 8 -10.40 10.22 3.41
C ALA A 8 -11.27 10.45 2.16
N ASP A 9 -10.83 11.36 1.28
CA ASP A 9 -11.49 11.60 -0.01
C ASP A 9 -11.23 10.44 -0.98
N LEU A 10 -10.05 9.84 -0.88
CA LEU A 10 -9.61 8.66 -1.60
C LEU A 10 -8.85 7.74 -0.66
N TYR A 11 -9.15 6.45 -0.69
CA TYR A 11 -8.41 5.43 0.01
C TYR A 11 -7.85 4.38 -0.96
N LEU A 12 -6.54 4.41 -1.21
CA LEU A 12 -5.87 3.44 -2.06
C LEU A 12 -5.39 2.25 -1.25
N ILE A 13 -5.76 1.06 -1.70
CA ILE A 13 -5.21 -0.20 -1.24
C ILE A 13 -4.24 -0.72 -2.30
N VAL A 14 -2.99 -0.93 -1.90
CA VAL A 14 -1.97 -1.54 -2.77
C VAL A 14 -2.09 -3.06 -2.69
N GLY A 15 -2.32 -3.72 -3.82
CA GLY A 15 -2.38 -5.18 -3.87
C GLY A 15 -2.85 -5.74 -5.19
N ALA A 16 -2.65 -7.05 -5.38
CA ALA A 16 -3.08 -7.74 -6.59
C ALA A 16 -4.60 -7.89 -6.67
N PRO A 17 -5.22 -7.81 -7.86
CA PRO A 17 -6.67 -7.87 -8.06
C PRO A 17 -7.29 -9.21 -7.62
N ASN A 18 -6.52 -10.29 -7.67
CA ASN A 18 -6.94 -11.63 -7.23
C ASN A 18 -6.74 -11.87 -5.71
N SER A 19 -6.17 -10.93 -4.97
CA SER A 19 -5.97 -11.05 -3.53
C SER A 19 -7.28 -10.80 -2.77
N SER A 20 -7.79 -11.85 -2.11
CA SER A 20 -8.98 -11.73 -1.26
C SER A 20 -8.77 -10.74 -0.11
N ASN A 21 -7.60 -10.76 0.53
CA ASN A 21 -7.27 -9.83 1.62
C ASN A 21 -7.27 -8.38 1.14
N SER A 22 -6.64 -8.09 0.00
CA SER A 22 -6.56 -6.72 -0.51
C SER A 22 -7.93 -6.18 -0.91
N ARG A 23 -8.77 -6.99 -1.58
CA ARG A 23 -10.16 -6.62 -1.88
C ARG A 23 -10.97 -6.38 -0.60
N ARG A 24 -10.76 -7.19 0.43
CA ARG A 24 -11.43 -7.01 1.71
C ARG A 24 -11.05 -5.69 2.38
N LEU A 25 -9.79 -5.25 2.26
CA LEU A 25 -9.37 -3.95 2.80
C LEU A 25 -10.06 -2.78 2.08
N VAL A 26 -10.30 -2.87 0.77
CA VAL A 26 -11.10 -1.88 0.02
C VAL A 26 -12.51 -1.80 0.58
N GLU A 27 -13.19 -2.94 0.71
CA GLU A 27 -14.53 -2.98 1.30
C GLU A 27 -14.57 -2.43 2.73
N VAL A 28 -13.50 -2.65 3.51
CA VAL A 28 -13.38 -2.13 4.87
C VAL A 28 -13.21 -0.62 4.87
N ALA A 29 -12.42 -0.05 3.97
CA ALA A 29 -12.23 1.40 3.84
C ALA A 29 -13.54 2.10 3.46
N GLU A 30 -14.25 1.58 2.46
CA GLU A 30 -15.56 2.11 2.05
C GLU A 30 -16.57 2.07 3.21
N ARG A 31 -16.69 0.92 3.88
CA ARG A 31 -17.62 0.75 5.01
C ARG A 31 -17.25 1.59 6.23
N ALA A 32 -15.98 1.93 6.40
CA ALA A 32 -15.49 2.75 7.49
C ALA A 32 -15.63 4.27 7.21
N GLY A 33 -15.97 4.67 5.99
CA GLY A 33 -16.33 6.06 5.68
C GLY A 33 -15.35 6.80 4.75
N ALA A 34 -14.50 6.09 4.01
CA ALA A 34 -13.80 6.69 2.89
C ALA A 34 -14.81 7.07 1.78
N THR A 35 -14.65 8.25 1.18
CA THR A 35 -15.53 8.73 0.10
C THR A 35 -15.41 7.85 -1.15
N MET A 36 -14.19 7.41 -1.47
CA MET A 36 -13.87 6.49 -2.54
C MET A 36 -12.75 5.57 -2.08
N SER A 37 -12.82 4.27 -2.40
CA SER A 37 -11.69 3.35 -2.19
C SER A 37 -11.42 2.52 -3.43
N LEU A 38 -10.13 2.33 -3.75
CA LEU A 38 -9.69 1.64 -4.96
C LEU A 38 -8.57 0.66 -4.65
N LEU A 39 -8.55 -0.45 -5.39
CA LEU A 39 -7.43 -1.38 -5.43
C LEU A 39 -6.52 -1.00 -6.60
N VAL A 40 -5.23 -0.78 -6.34
CA VAL A 40 -4.23 -0.52 -7.37
C VAL A 40 -3.04 -1.43 -7.17
N GLN A 41 -2.43 -1.91 -8.25
CA GLN A 41 -1.19 -2.68 -8.14
C GLN A 41 0.03 -1.78 -8.10
N ARG A 42 0.00 -0.64 -8.81
CA ARG A 42 1.11 0.32 -8.94
C ARG A 42 0.62 1.73 -9.24
N ALA A 43 1.52 2.71 -9.12
CA ALA A 43 1.21 4.11 -9.40
C ALA A 43 0.68 4.39 -10.82
N ALA A 44 1.15 3.62 -11.81
CA ALA A 44 0.69 3.74 -13.20
C ALA A 44 -0.79 3.37 -13.40
N GLU A 45 -1.38 2.60 -12.50
CA GLU A 45 -2.78 2.17 -12.56
C GLU A 45 -3.73 3.16 -11.87
N ILE A 46 -3.20 4.21 -11.24
CA ILE A 46 -4.02 5.23 -10.56
C ILE A 46 -4.91 5.92 -11.60
N PRO A 47 -6.25 5.88 -11.47
CA PRO A 47 -7.16 6.47 -12.43
C PRO A 47 -7.28 7.99 -12.22
N TRP A 48 -6.24 8.74 -12.59
CA TRP A 48 -6.14 10.17 -12.35
C TRP A 48 -7.31 11.01 -12.89
N ASN A 49 -8.00 10.51 -13.93
CA ASN A 49 -9.17 11.20 -14.50
C ASN A 49 -10.42 11.07 -13.64
N ASP A 50 -10.49 10.02 -12.82
CA ASP A 50 -11.61 9.75 -11.92
C ASP A 50 -11.36 10.36 -10.53
N ILE A 51 -10.10 10.69 -10.24
CA ILE A 51 -9.67 11.35 -9.00
C ILE A 51 -9.78 12.86 -9.21
N GLY A 52 -10.80 13.46 -8.61
CA GLY A 52 -10.94 14.91 -8.57
C GLY A 52 -9.91 15.58 -7.65
N ASN A 53 -10.18 16.82 -7.25
CA ASN A 53 -9.38 17.46 -6.20
C ASN A 53 -9.65 16.76 -4.86
N ILE A 54 -8.62 16.12 -4.31
CA ILE A 54 -8.67 15.50 -3.00
C ILE A 54 -7.80 16.29 -2.02
N SER A 55 -8.23 16.31 -0.76
CA SER A 55 -7.48 16.89 0.36
C SER A 55 -6.77 15.82 1.18
N THR A 56 -7.41 14.64 1.34
CA THR A 56 -6.92 13.57 2.19
C THR A 56 -6.88 12.25 1.43
N LEU A 57 -5.66 11.71 1.26
CA LEU A 57 -5.42 10.38 0.71
C LEU A 57 -5.13 9.39 1.86
N GLY A 58 -5.99 8.40 2.03
CA GLY A 58 -5.67 7.20 2.79
C GLY A 58 -4.86 6.23 1.92
N LEU A 59 -3.75 5.72 2.44
CA LEU A 59 -2.93 4.73 1.76
C LEU A 59 -2.71 3.54 2.69
N SER A 60 -2.93 2.33 2.18
CA SER A 60 -2.60 1.09 2.89
C SER A 60 -2.18 0.05 1.88
N ALA A 61 -1.42 -0.94 2.33
CA ALA A 61 -1.00 -2.06 1.52
C ALA A 61 -1.59 -3.36 2.05
N GLY A 62 -1.89 -4.31 1.15
CA GLY A 62 -2.09 -5.69 1.56
C GLY A 62 -0.77 -6.31 2.04
N ALA A 63 -0.84 -7.37 2.85
CA ALA A 63 0.34 -8.02 3.44
C ALA A 63 1.41 -8.50 2.43
N SER A 64 1.05 -8.62 1.15
CA SER A 64 1.94 -9.08 0.08
C SER A 64 2.47 -7.95 -0.82
N ALA A 65 2.12 -6.69 -0.54
CA ALA A 65 2.53 -5.56 -1.37
C ALA A 65 3.87 -4.99 -0.85
N PRO A 66 4.90 -4.88 -1.69
CA PRO A 66 6.19 -4.33 -1.30
C PRO A 66 6.12 -2.85 -0.93
N GLU A 67 7.00 -2.44 -0.02
CA GLU A 67 7.14 -1.04 0.41
C GLU A 67 7.49 -0.11 -0.76
N ILE A 68 8.34 -0.54 -1.70
CA ILE A 68 8.70 0.26 -2.87
C ILE A 68 7.49 0.68 -3.71
N ILE A 69 6.42 -0.10 -3.74
CA ILE A 69 5.20 0.26 -4.48
C ILE A 69 4.43 1.34 -3.74
N VAL A 70 4.44 1.31 -2.41
CA VAL A 70 3.85 2.36 -1.57
C VAL A 70 4.58 3.67 -1.84
N ASP A 71 5.93 3.64 -1.86
CA ASP A 71 6.76 4.79 -2.19
C ASP A 71 6.51 5.32 -3.61
N GLU A 72 6.43 4.42 -4.61
CA GLU A 72 6.09 4.77 -6.00
C GLU A 72 4.77 5.56 -6.07
N ILE A 73 3.77 5.15 -5.30
CA ILE A 73 2.47 5.82 -5.23
C ILE A 73 2.59 7.18 -4.55
N ILE A 74 3.26 7.27 -3.40
CA ILE A 74 3.48 8.54 -2.68
C ILE A 74 4.15 9.56 -3.61
N ASP A 75 5.18 9.14 -4.34
CA ASP A 75 5.90 10.01 -5.27
C ASP A 75 5.02 10.45 -6.46
N ALA A 76 4.14 9.58 -6.96
CA ALA A 76 3.18 9.96 -7.99
C ALA A 76 2.17 11.02 -7.52
N PHE A 77 1.80 11.03 -6.24
CA PHE A 77 0.99 12.09 -5.65
C PHE A 77 1.79 13.38 -5.41
N ARG A 78 3.04 13.29 -4.96
CA ARG A 78 3.94 14.46 -4.81
C ARG A 78 4.18 15.23 -6.10
N GLN A 79 4.10 14.56 -7.25
CA GLN A 79 4.20 15.22 -8.57
C GLN A 79 3.01 16.10 -8.91
N ARG A 80 1.87 15.94 -8.22
CA ARG A 80 0.59 16.61 -8.53
C ARG A 80 0.07 17.49 -7.40
N PHE A 81 0.44 17.17 -6.16
CA PHE A 81 -0.04 17.83 -4.96
C PHE A 81 1.12 18.20 -4.04
N ASP A 82 0.88 19.18 -3.16
CA ASP A 82 1.73 19.41 -2.00
C ASP A 82 1.36 18.40 -0.91
N VAL A 83 2.23 17.40 -0.69
CA VAL A 83 1.94 16.23 0.13
C VAL A 83 2.69 16.29 1.45
N THR A 84 1.94 16.25 2.55
CA THR A 84 2.47 15.95 3.89
C THR A 84 2.06 14.54 4.27
N ILE A 85 2.98 13.75 4.82
CA ILE A 85 2.74 12.37 5.23
C ILE A 85 2.54 12.31 6.73
N ASP A 86 1.45 11.67 7.17
CA ASP A 86 1.21 11.31 8.56
C ASP A 86 1.07 9.78 8.68
N LEU A 87 1.84 9.18 9.59
CA LEU A 87 1.88 7.73 9.78
C LEU A 87 0.92 7.32 10.90
N ALA A 88 -0.21 6.74 10.51
CA ALA A 88 -1.18 6.20 11.45
C ALA A 88 -0.76 4.80 11.94
N ILE A 89 -0.05 4.75 13.07
CA ILE A 89 0.34 3.49 13.73
C ILE A 89 -0.76 3.09 14.73
N THR A 90 -1.54 2.06 14.39
CA THR A 90 -2.64 1.57 15.27
C THR A 90 -2.20 0.41 16.16
N ALA A 91 -1.23 -0.39 15.71
CA ALA A 91 -0.67 -1.52 16.43
C ALA A 91 0.77 -1.78 15.97
N THR A 92 1.59 -2.34 16.84
CA THR A 92 2.96 -2.77 16.52
C THR A 92 3.00 -4.30 16.50
N GLU A 93 3.35 -4.86 15.35
CA GLU A 93 3.56 -6.30 15.14
C GLU A 93 5.06 -6.60 15.19
N THR A 94 5.45 -7.66 15.89
CA THR A 94 6.86 -8.04 16.13
C THR A 94 7.11 -9.54 15.86
N GLU A 95 6.15 -10.18 15.20
CA GLU A 95 6.14 -11.61 14.91
C GLU A 95 7.03 -11.94 13.72
N ASP A 96 8.14 -12.64 13.98
CA ASP A 96 9.02 -13.16 12.95
C ASP A 96 8.80 -14.67 12.74
N PHE A 97 8.54 -15.05 11.49
CA PHE A 97 8.47 -16.46 11.08
C PHE A 97 9.74 -16.84 10.32
N PRO A 98 10.73 -17.47 10.97
CA PRO A 98 11.98 -17.78 10.31
C PRO A 98 11.77 -18.88 9.26
N VAL A 99 12.49 -18.76 8.14
CA VAL A 99 12.50 -19.80 7.11
C VAL A 99 13.01 -21.14 7.65
N MET A 100 12.68 -22.22 6.94
CA MET A 100 13.14 -23.57 7.23
C MET A 100 14.66 -23.60 7.41
N ARG A 101 15.15 -24.37 8.39
CA ARG A 101 16.58 -24.36 8.77
C ARG A 101 17.52 -24.57 7.59
N VAL A 102 17.14 -25.41 6.63
CA VAL A 102 17.92 -25.73 5.41
C VAL A 102 18.07 -24.54 4.45
N LEU A 103 17.18 -23.54 4.53
CA LEU A 103 17.18 -22.37 3.66
C LEU A 103 17.91 -21.16 4.26
N ARG A 104 18.33 -21.23 5.52
CA ARG A 104 18.89 -20.07 6.24
C ARG A 104 20.28 -19.65 5.72
N ASP A 105 21.04 -20.60 5.19
CA ASP A 105 22.39 -20.35 4.66
C ASP A 105 22.38 -20.19 3.12
N VAL A 106 21.20 -20.12 2.50
CA VAL A 106 21.09 -19.86 1.05
C VAL A 106 21.31 -18.36 0.82
N GLU A 107 22.36 -18.04 0.07
CA GLU A 107 22.67 -16.65 -0.28
C GLU A 107 21.59 -16.10 -1.21
N LEU A 108 20.94 -15.00 -0.79
CA LEU A 108 20.03 -14.24 -1.63
C LEU A 108 20.85 -13.21 -2.42
N THR A 109 20.77 -13.28 -3.74
CA THR A 109 21.44 -12.31 -4.60
C THR A 109 20.70 -10.98 -4.59
N ARG A 110 21.36 -9.93 -5.08
CA ARG A 110 20.68 -8.64 -5.31
C ARG A 110 19.50 -8.77 -6.26
N ALA A 111 19.60 -9.64 -7.26
CA ALA A 111 18.51 -9.87 -8.21
C ALA A 111 17.29 -10.49 -7.51
N ASP A 112 17.51 -11.39 -6.55
CA ASP A 112 16.42 -12.01 -5.77
C ASP A 112 15.70 -10.98 -4.89
N MET A 113 16.44 -10.01 -4.36
CA MET A 113 15.92 -8.98 -3.45
C MET A 113 15.38 -7.72 -4.15
N ALA A 114 15.58 -7.58 -5.48
CA ALA A 114 15.26 -6.36 -6.22
C ALA A 114 13.77 -5.97 -6.14
N PHE A 115 12.88 -6.95 -6.01
CA PHE A 115 11.45 -6.69 -5.85
C PHE A 115 11.09 -6.10 -4.48
N VAL A 116 11.83 -6.47 -3.42
CA VAL A 116 11.57 -6.02 -2.05
C VAL A 116 12.25 -4.68 -1.80
N ASN A 117 13.53 -4.56 -2.19
CA ASN A 117 14.38 -3.41 -1.85
C ASN A 117 14.45 -2.34 -2.96
N GLY A 118 13.90 -2.63 -4.14
CA GLY A 118 14.12 -1.83 -5.34
C GLY A 118 15.38 -2.20 -6.11
N ALA A 119 15.38 -1.83 -7.39
CA ALA A 119 16.57 -1.89 -8.24
C ALA A 119 17.40 -0.61 -8.01
N ALA A 120 18.41 -0.68 -7.15
CA ALA A 120 19.46 0.33 -7.06
C ALA A 120 20.51 0.12 -8.15
#